data_AF-A0A2I0T6H3-F1
#
_entry.id   AF-A0A2I0T6H3-F1
#
_cell.length_a   1.000
_cell.length_b   1.000
_cell.length_c   1.000
_cell.angle_alpha   90.00
_cell.angle_beta   90.00
_cell.angle_gamma   90.00
#
_symmetry.space_group_name_H-M   'P 1'
#
loop_
_entity.id
_entity.type
_entity.pdbx_description
1 polymer ?
#
loop_
_entity_poly.entity_id
_entity_poly.type
_entity_poly.pdbx_seq_one_letter_code
_entity_poly.pdbx_strand_id
1 'polypeptide(L)'
;MHSFTGTLEWRGQTYSLDSERILLRGCKLRNTDVCYGLVIYAGFDSKIMRNCGKIKRKKTKLDRMMDRLVIIIFLVLLVISLCLAVASGFWAKMFQEKHSYLSALYKHTTPAQQAFFNFWGFTILLSIIIPMSMYITFEFIYLVNSFFINWDLEMYYAAKDIPAKARSTSLNDQLGQIEYIFSDKTGTLTQNVMSFKKCCINGTIYGNFWGMQVCRDS
;
A
#
# COMPACT_ATOMS: atom_id res chain seq x y z
N MET A 1 20.67 -7.72 15.39
CA MET A 1 21.68 -7.14 14.46
C MET A 1 23.12 -7.27 14.98
N HIS A 2 23.32 -7.19 16.31
CA HIS A 2 24.62 -7.02 16.97
C HIS A 2 25.48 -8.28 17.17
N SER A 3 24.97 -9.49 16.94
CA SER A 3 25.77 -10.71 17.05
C SER A 3 26.31 -11.16 15.69
N PHE A 4 27.62 -11.42 15.63
CA PHE A 4 28.29 -12.14 14.55
C PHE A 4 29.42 -12.94 15.19
N THR A 5 29.55 -14.19 14.82
CA THR A 5 30.60 -15.09 15.29
C THR A 5 31.14 -15.83 14.09
N GLY A 6 32.43 -15.66 13.82
CA GLY A 6 33.13 -16.38 12.77
C GLY A 6 34.57 -16.66 13.18
N THR A 7 35.24 -17.49 12.41
CA THR A 7 36.66 -17.81 12.62
C THR A 7 37.38 -17.68 11.29
N LEU A 8 38.47 -16.93 11.27
CA LEU A 8 39.38 -16.81 10.13
C LEU A 8 40.59 -17.69 10.39
N GLU A 9 40.82 -18.67 9.53
CA GLU A 9 42.03 -19.48 9.57
C GLU A 9 43.03 -18.96 8.53
N TRP A 10 44.22 -18.58 8.98
CA TRP A 10 45.29 -18.09 8.12
C TRP A 10 46.64 -18.65 8.57
N ARG A 11 47.33 -19.36 7.66
CA ARG A 11 48.66 -19.96 7.90
C ARG A 11 48.74 -20.80 9.20
N GLY A 12 47.69 -21.57 9.50
CA GLY A 12 47.62 -22.43 10.69
C GLY A 12 47.29 -21.71 12.00
N GLN A 13 47.01 -20.40 11.98
CA GLN A 13 46.47 -19.67 13.12
C GLN A 13 44.99 -19.33 12.91
N THR A 14 44.20 -19.46 13.99
CA THR A 14 42.77 -19.15 14.01
C THR A 14 42.52 -17.82 14.72
N TYR A 15 41.83 -16.90 14.05
CA TYR A 15 41.41 -15.61 14.60
C TYR A 15 39.89 -15.55 14.74
N SER A 16 39.37 -15.11 15.89
CA SER A 16 37.94 -14.88 16.07
C SER A 16 37.49 -13.61 15.32
N LEU A 17 36.37 -13.70 14.64
CA LEU A 17 35.70 -12.57 14.01
C LEU A 17 34.43 -12.24 14.81
N ASP A 18 34.50 -11.13 15.54
CA ASP A 18 33.39 -10.57 16.31
C ASP A 18 32.66 -9.49 15.51
N SER A 19 31.54 -9.00 16.05
CA SER A 19 30.70 -7.97 15.42
C SER A 19 31.38 -6.62 15.21
N GLU A 20 32.53 -6.37 15.84
CA GLU A 20 33.34 -5.17 15.61
C GLU A 20 34.18 -5.26 14.33
N ARG A 21 34.50 -6.47 13.86
CA ARG A 21 35.32 -6.72 12.66
C ARG A 21 34.51 -6.92 11.38
N ILE A 22 33.18 -6.72 11.44
CA ILE A 22 32.29 -6.85 10.28
C ILE A 22 31.71 -5.50 9.87
N LEU A 23 31.86 -5.15 8.59
CA LEU A 23 31.20 -3.99 8.00
C LEU A 23 29.84 -4.41 7.41
N LEU A 24 28.77 -3.74 7.85
CA LEU A 24 27.41 -4.06 7.42
C LEU A 24 27.02 -3.26 6.17
N ARG A 25 26.23 -3.89 5.29
CA ARG A 25 25.58 -3.23 4.17
C ARG A 25 24.70 -2.09 4.68
N GLY A 26 24.91 -0.88 4.15
CA GLY A 26 24.18 0.35 4.53
C GLY A 26 24.96 1.27 5.47
N CYS A 27 26.07 0.81 6.06
CA CYS A 27 27.01 1.67 6.76
C CYS A 27 27.82 2.50 5.75
N LYS A 28 28.05 3.77 6.06
CA LYS A 28 28.94 4.65 5.29
C LYS A 28 30.26 4.80 6.05
N LEU A 29 31.36 4.35 5.44
CA LEU A 29 32.70 4.55 6.00
C LEU A 29 33.01 6.06 6.07
N ARG A 30 33.63 6.49 7.17
CA ARG A 30 34.04 7.88 7.40
C ARG A 30 35.44 7.90 8.03
N ASN A 31 36.20 8.97 7.80
CA ASN A 31 37.55 9.16 8.33
C ASN A 31 38.56 8.05 7.96
N THR A 32 38.48 7.51 6.74
CA THR A 32 39.46 6.55 6.21
C THR A 32 39.45 6.61 4.68
N ASP A 33 40.63 6.63 4.05
CA ASP A 33 40.75 6.77 2.60
C ASP A 33 40.41 5.48 1.85
N VAL A 34 40.94 4.34 2.30
CA VAL A 34 40.71 3.03 1.69
C VAL A 34 40.53 1.96 2.76
N CYS A 35 39.62 1.02 2.50
CA CYS A 35 39.39 -0.14 3.35
C CYS A 35 39.32 -1.39 2.46
N TYR A 36 40.20 -2.34 2.72
CA TYR A 36 40.21 -3.65 2.06
C TYR A 36 39.51 -4.66 2.97
N GLY A 37 38.61 -5.45 2.40
CA GLY A 37 37.85 -6.44 3.15
C GLY A 37 37.36 -7.57 2.26
N LEU A 38 37.02 -8.70 2.88
CA LEU A 38 36.45 -9.86 2.21
C LEU A 38 34.91 -9.81 2.33
N VAL A 39 34.22 -10.05 1.22
CA VAL A 39 32.75 -10.13 1.21
C VAL A 39 32.32 -11.48 1.75
N ILE A 40 31.69 -11.47 2.93
CA ILE A 40 31.14 -12.69 3.57
C ILE A 40 29.69 -12.95 3.16
N TYR A 41 28.85 -11.89 3.15
CA TYR A 41 27.43 -11.98 2.77
C TYR A 41 27.11 -11.03 1.63
N ALA A 42 26.51 -11.54 0.56
CA ALA A 42 26.12 -10.77 -0.61
C ALA A 42 24.58 -10.75 -0.80
N GLY A 43 24.07 -9.68 -1.40
CA GLY A 43 22.65 -9.60 -1.80
C GLY A 43 21.65 -9.80 -0.65
N PHE A 44 20.78 -10.81 -0.79
CA PHE A 44 19.71 -11.13 0.15
C PHE A 44 20.21 -11.72 1.48
N ASP A 45 21.43 -12.24 1.52
CA ASP A 45 22.02 -12.81 2.73
C ASP A 45 22.56 -11.74 3.69
N SER A 46 22.72 -10.50 3.20
CA SER A 46 23.14 -9.38 4.05
C SER A 46 22.15 -9.15 5.19
N LYS A 47 22.65 -8.86 6.40
CA LYS A 47 21.83 -8.68 7.61
C LYS A 47 20.70 -7.66 7.44
N ILE A 48 20.95 -6.55 6.74
CA ILE A 48 19.93 -5.53 6.48
C ILE A 48 18.79 -6.10 5.62
N MET A 49 19.11 -6.89 4.60
CA MET A 49 18.11 -7.45 3.68
C MET A 49 17.34 -8.61 4.31
N ARG A 50 17.96 -9.37 5.22
CA ARG A 50 17.26 -10.36 6.04
C ARG A 50 16.31 -9.72 7.06
N ASN A 51 16.64 -8.50 7.52
CA ASN A 51 15.74 -7.72 8.37
C ASN A 51 14.64 -7.00 7.57
N CYS A 52 14.90 -6.72 6.29
CA CYS A 52 13.87 -6.27 5.36
C CYS A 52 12.89 -7.43 5.12
N GLY A 53 11.65 -7.27 5.58
CA GLY A 53 10.58 -8.22 5.27
C GLY A 53 10.37 -8.34 3.75
N LYS A 54 9.79 -9.46 3.31
CA LYS A 54 9.40 -9.65 1.91
C LYS A 54 8.46 -8.52 1.48
N ILE A 55 8.71 -7.93 0.31
CA ILE A 55 7.85 -6.90 -0.27
C ILE A 55 6.50 -7.53 -0.58
N LYS A 56 5.49 -7.22 0.23
CA LYS A 56 4.10 -7.61 -0.02
C LYS A 56 3.37 -6.41 -0.60
N ARG A 57 2.67 -6.61 -1.72
CA ARG A 57 1.73 -5.61 -2.24
C ARG A 57 0.65 -5.39 -1.18
N LYS A 58 0.52 -4.15 -0.71
CA LYS A 58 -0.53 -3.76 0.22
C LYS A 58 -1.82 -3.56 -0.59
N LYS A 59 -2.87 -4.31 -0.27
CA LYS A 59 -4.23 -4.02 -0.74
C LYS A 59 -4.85 -2.98 0.18
N THR A 60 -5.53 -2.00 -0.39
CA THR A 60 -6.17 -0.94 0.40
C THR A 60 -7.44 -1.46 1.06
N LYS A 61 -8.04 -0.65 1.94
CA LYS A 61 -9.36 -0.94 2.48
C LYS A 61 -10.43 -0.79 1.40
N LEU A 62 -10.27 0.21 0.51
CA LEU A 62 -11.18 0.47 -0.59
C LEU A 62 -11.18 -0.67 -1.62
N ASP A 63 -10.02 -1.24 -1.95
CA ASP A 63 -9.93 -2.42 -2.83
C ASP A 63 -10.79 -3.57 -2.29
N ARG A 64 -10.67 -3.85 -0.99
CA ARG A 64 -11.46 -4.91 -0.33
C ARG A 64 -12.95 -4.58 -0.26
N MET A 65 -13.30 -3.30 -0.10
CA MET A 65 -14.69 -2.86 -0.10
C MET A 65 -15.32 -3.00 -1.48
N MET A 66 -14.59 -2.62 -2.53
CA MET A 66 -15.02 -2.78 -3.92
C MET A 66 -15.19 -4.26 -4.29
N ASP A 67 -14.23 -5.13 -3.95
CA ASP A 67 -14.35 -6.59 -4.14
C ASP A 67 -15.64 -7.12 -3.49
N ARG A 68 -15.95 -6.67 -2.26
CA ARG A 68 -17.18 -7.06 -1.55
C ARG A 68 -18.44 -6.52 -2.23
N LEU A 69 -18.43 -5.27 -2.68
CA LEU A 69 -19.56 -4.65 -3.38
C LEU A 69 -19.89 -5.39 -4.67
N VAL A 70 -18.88 -5.77 -5.46
CA VAL A 70 -19.05 -6.55 -6.70
C VAL A 70 -19.75 -7.88 -6.41
N ILE A 71 -19.34 -8.59 -5.35
CA ILE A 71 -19.97 -9.84 -4.93
C ILE A 71 -21.45 -9.62 -4.54
N ILE A 72 -21.74 -8.57 -3.77
CA ILE A 72 -23.11 -8.25 -3.35
C ILE A 72 -23.99 -7.93 -4.57
N ILE A 73 -23.51 -7.08 -5.48
CA ILE A 73 -24.24 -6.72 -6.71
C ILE A 73 -24.49 -7.96 -7.57
N PHE A 74 -23.51 -8.85 -7.71
CA PHE A 74 -23.66 -10.10 -8.44
C PHE A 74 -24.75 -11.01 -7.84
N LEU A 75 -24.78 -11.17 -6.51
CA LEU A 75 -25.83 -11.96 -5.84
C LEU A 75 -27.21 -11.34 -6.02
N VAL A 76 -27.33 -10.03 -5.86
CA VAL A 76 -28.60 -9.29 -6.09
C VAL A 76 -29.06 -9.46 -7.53
N LEU A 77 -28.15 -9.39 -8.50
CA LEU A 77 -28.45 -9.60 -9.92
C LEU A 77 -29.01 -11.01 -10.17
N LEU A 78 -28.40 -12.05 -9.58
CA LEU A 78 -28.92 -13.42 -9.71
C LEU A 78 -30.34 -13.54 -9.15
N VAL A 79 -30.61 -12.96 -7.98
CA VAL A 79 -31.94 -12.98 -7.37
C VAL A 79 -32.97 -12.25 -8.25
N ILE A 80 -32.63 -11.05 -8.76
CA ILE A 80 -33.54 -10.30 -9.64
C ILE A 80 -33.78 -11.06 -10.95
N SER A 81 -32.74 -11.62 -11.57
CA SER A 81 -32.89 -12.40 -12.80
C SER A 81 -33.76 -13.66 -12.60
N LEU A 82 -33.67 -14.31 -11.43
CA LEU A 82 -34.54 -15.42 -11.06
C LEU A 82 -36.00 -14.97 -10.92
N CYS A 83 -36.25 -13.87 -10.20
CA CYS A 83 -37.59 -13.30 -10.05
C CYS A 83 -38.22 -12.93 -11.40
N LEU A 84 -37.44 -12.30 -12.29
CA LEU A 84 -37.89 -11.94 -13.64
C LEU A 84 -38.16 -13.18 -14.52
N ALA A 85 -37.32 -14.22 -14.43
CA ALA A 85 -37.55 -15.47 -15.15
C ALA A 85 -38.85 -16.15 -14.71
N VAL A 86 -39.11 -16.20 -13.40
CA VAL A 86 -40.35 -16.74 -12.84
C VAL A 86 -41.56 -15.90 -13.26
N ALA A 87 -41.49 -14.57 -13.13
CA ALA A 87 -42.56 -13.67 -13.54
C ALA A 87 -42.87 -13.77 -15.05
N SER A 88 -41.83 -13.87 -15.89
CA SER A 88 -41.95 -14.08 -17.33
C SER A 88 -42.61 -15.44 -17.65
N GLY A 89 -42.26 -16.49 -16.91
CA GLY A 89 -42.89 -17.81 -17.06
C GLY A 89 -44.40 -17.78 -16.75
N PHE A 90 -44.81 -17.14 -15.65
CA PHE A 90 -46.22 -16.97 -15.31
C PHE A 90 -46.96 -16.12 -16.35
N TRP A 91 -46.36 -15.01 -16.80
CA TRP A 91 -46.96 -14.15 -17.81
C TRP A 91 -47.12 -14.86 -19.16
N ALA A 92 -46.12 -15.65 -19.57
CA ALA A 92 -46.18 -16.42 -20.81
C ALA A 92 -47.34 -17.43 -20.81
N LYS A 93 -47.58 -18.12 -19.67
CA LYS A 93 -48.71 -19.05 -19.53
C LYS A 93 -50.05 -18.34 -19.68
N MET A 94 -50.24 -17.21 -18.98
CA MET A 94 -51.47 -16.42 -19.05
C MET A 94 -51.71 -15.81 -20.44
N PHE A 95 -50.63 -15.39 -21.12
CA PHE A 95 -50.71 -14.80 -22.45
C PHE A 95 -51.00 -15.84 -23.55
N GLN A 96 -50.47 -17.06 -23.42
CA GLN A 96 -50.77 -18.18 -24.32
C GLN A 96 -52.25 -18.60 -24.29
N GLU A 97 -52.90 -18.53 -23.12
CA GLU A 97 -54.34 -18.80 -23.00
C GLU A 97 -55.20 -17.79 -23.77
N LYS A 98 -54.70 -16.56 -23.99
CA LYS A 98 -55.43 -15.46 -24.62
C LYS A 98 -55.16 -15.32 -26.13
N HIS A 99 -54.02 -15.85 -26.63
CA HIS A 99 -53.57 -15.67 -28.01
C HIS A 99 -53.08 -16.98 -28.65
N SER A 100 -54.00 -17.72 -29.27
CA SER A 100 -53.77 -19.05 -29.86
C SER A 100 -52.72 -19.11 -30.99
N TYR A 101 -52.46 -17.99 -31.69
CA TYR A 101 -51.53 -17.93 -32.83
C TYR A 101 -50.04 -18.06 -32.45
N LEU A 102 -49.68 -17.83 -31.19
CA LEU A 102 -48.28 -17.91 -30.72
C LEU A 102 -47.86 -19.34 -30.32
N SER A 103 -48.82 -20.27 -30.27
CA SER A 103 -48.60 -21.66 -29.83
C SER A 103 -47.64 -22.44 -30.74
N ALA A 104 -47.50 -22.06 -32.01
CA ALA A 104 -46.60 -22.70 -32.97
C ALA A 104 -45.10 -22.51 -32.65
N LEU A 105 -44.73 -21.38 -32.04
CA LEU A 105 -43.34 -21.06 -31.66
C LEU A 105 -42.89 -21.80 -30.39
N TYR A 106 -43.83 -22.22 -29.55
CA TYR A 106 -43.58 -22.80 -28.22
C TYR A 106 -43.74 -24.32 -28.16
N LYS A 107 -44.10 -24.95 -29.28
CA LYS A 107 -44.55 -26.36 -29.32
C LYS A 107 -43.42 -27.38 -29.13
N HIS A 108 -42.15 -26.97 -29.24
CA HIS A 108 -40.99 -27.88 -29.26
C HIS A 108 -40.08 -27.79 -28.03
N THR A 109 -40.40 -26.95 -27.04
CA THR A 109 -39.49 -26.69 -25.92
C THR A 109 -40.17 -27.00 -24.59
N THR A 110 -39.48 -27.74 -23.73
CA THR A 110 -40.00 -28.00 -22.37
C THR A 110 -40.04 -26.71 -21.55
N PRO A 111 -41.02 -26.52 -20.66
CA PRO A 111 -41.12 -25.32 -19.82
C PRO A 111 -39.87 -25.12 -18.93
N ALA A 112 -39.21 -26.20 -18.54
CA ALA A 112 -37.95 -26.16 -17.82
C ALA A 112 -36.78 -25.58 -18.67
N GLN A 113 -36.66 -26.00 -19.92
CA GLN A 113 -35.64 -25.44 -20.84
C GLN A 113 -35.89 -23.97 -21.12
N GLN A 114 -37.15 -23.58 -21.29
CA GLN A 114 -37.49 -22.19 -21.54
C GLN A 114 -37.19 -21.29 -20.32
N ALA A 115 -37.52 -21.75 -19.11
CA ALA A 115 -37.17 -21.03 -17.88
C ALA A 115 -35.65 -20.89 -17.72
N PHE A 116 -34.89 -21.92 -18.08
CA PHE A 116 -33.42 -21.89 -18.06
C PHE A 116 -32.84 -20.85 -19.03
N PHE A 117 -33.32 -20.82 -20.29
CA PHE A 117 -32.88 -19.82 -21.26
C PHE A 117 -33.31 -18.40 -20.88
N ASN A 118 -34.53 -18.22 -20.35
CA ASN A 118 -35.02 -16.92 -19.88
C ASN A 118 -34.21 -16.41 -18.67
N PHE A 119 -33.88 -17.28 -17.71
CA PHE A 119 -33.03 -16.94 -16.59
C PHE A 119 -31.68 -16.39 -17.07
N TRP A 120 -30.97 -17.16 -17.90
CA TRP A 120 -29.66 -16.74 -18.40
C TRP A 120 -29.74 -15.50 -19.31
N GLY A 121 -30.82 -15.37 -20.09
CA GLY A 121 -31.11 -14.19 -20.90
C GLY A 121 -31.25 -12.92 -20.06
N PHE A 122 -32.03 -12.98 -18.97
CA PHE A 122 -32.17 -11.86 -18.02
C PHE A 122 -30.86 -11.59 -17.26
N THR A 123 -30.08 -12.63 -16.91
CA THR A 123 -28.75 -12.45 -16.31
C THR A 123 -27.82 -11.67 -17.24
N ILE A 124 -27.79 -12.01 -18.53
CA ILE A 124 -26.97 -11.29 -19.52
C ILE A 124 -27.48 -9.85 -19.70
N LEU A 125 -28.79 -9.65 -19.79
CA LEU A 125 -29.38 -8.33 -19.96
C LEU A 125 -29.09 -7.40 -18.76
N LEU A 126 -29.10 -7.93 -17.54
CA LEU A 126 -28.80 -7.19 -16.31
C LEU A 126 -27.30 -7.09 -16.01
N SER A 127 -26.43 -7.80 -16.74
CA SER A 127 -24.97 -7.81 -16.48
C SER A 127 -24.32 -6.43 -16.57
N ILE A 128 -24.94 -5.48 -17.28
CA ILE A 128 -24.54 -4.07 -17.34
C ILE A 128 -24.59 -3.35 -15.99
N ILE A 129 -25.35 -3.89 -15.01
CA ILE A 129 -25.41 -3.37 -13.64
C ILE A 129 -24.07 -3.58 -12.92
N ILE A 130 -23.32 -4.64 -13.27
CA ILE A 130 -21.97 -4.85 -12.72
C ILE A 130 -21.08 -3.76 -13.32
N PRO A 131 -20.61 -2.79 -12.52
CA PRO A 131 -19.92 -1.63 -13.05
C PRO A 131 -18.47 -2.00 -13.36
N MET A 132 -18.23 -2.58 -14.53
CA MET A 132 -16.86 -2.86 -15.01
C MET A 132 -16.03 -1.58 -15.16
N SER A 133 -16.71 -0.46 -15.46
CA SER A 133 -16.09 0.86 -15.56
C SER A 133 -15.65 1.42 -14.20
N MET A 134 -16.30 1.04 -13.09
CA MET A 134 -15.96 1.55 -11.75
C MET A 134 -14.52 1.19 -11.35
N TYR A 135 -14.03 0.01 -11.74
CA TYR A 135 -12.66 -0.39 -11.45
C TYR A 135 -11.65 0.53 -12.14
N ILE A 136 -11.86 0.79 -13.43
CA ILE A 136 -10.96 1.61 -14.25
C ILE A 136 -11.00 3.07 -13.80
N THR A 137 -12.19 3.61 -13.51
CA THR A 137 -12.31 4.98 -13.00
C THR A 137 -11.63 5.14 -11.65
N PHE A 138 -11.67 4.13 -10.79
CA PHE A 138 -11.01 4.17 -9.49
C PHE A 138 -9.47 4.17 -9.60
N GLU A 139 -8.90 3.32 -10.46
CA GLU A 139 -7.47 3.34 -10.78
C GLU A 139 -7.03 4.69 -11.37
N PHE A 140 -7.87 5.29 -12.23
CA PHE A 140 -7.61 6.60 -12.80
C PHE A 140 -7.60 7.70 -11.72
N ILE A 141 -8.56 7.70 -10.79
CA ILE A 141 -8.59 8.64 -9.66
C ILE A 141 -7.31 8.51 -8.82
N TYR A 142 -6.86 7.29 -8.54
CA TYR A 142 -5.60 7.06 -7.81
C TYR A 142 -4.36 7.59 -8.52
N LEU A 143 -4.31 7.41 -9.85
CA LEU A 143 -3.25 7.94 -10.67
C LEU A 143 -3.23 9.47 -10.65
N VAL A 144 -4.39 10.11 -10.84
CA VAL A 144 -4.52 11.58 -10.79
C VAL A 144 -4.09 12.12 -9.42
N ASN A 145 -4.56 11.52 -8.32
CA ASN A 145 -4.16 11.92 -6.96
C ASN A 145 -2.65 11.77 -6.74
N SER A 146 -2.05 10.72 -7.28
CA SER A 146 -0.60 10.53 -7.22
C SER A 146 0.16 11.61 -7.98
N PHE A 147 -0.37 12.10 -9.11
CA PHE A 147 0.22 13.24 -9.84
C PHE A 147 0.08 14.55 -9.07
N PHE A 148 -1.08 14.79 -8.45
CA PHE A 148 -1.28 15.96 -7.60
C PHE A 148 -0.24 16.05 -6.48
N ILE A 149 0.03 14.94 -5.77
CA ILE A 149 1.07 14.89 -4.72
C ILE A 149 2.46 15.22 -5.28
N ASN A 150 2.76 14.75 -6.50
CA ASN A 150 4.08 14.95 -7.11
C ASN A 150 4.29 16.38 -7.64
N TRP A 151 3.22 17.08 -8.00
CA TRP A 151 3.25 18.45 -8.52
C TRP A 151 3.10 19.53 -7.47
N ASP A 152 2.89 19.15 -6.21
CA ASP A 152 2.76 20.09 -5.11
C ASP A 152 4.10 20.76 -4.77
N LEU A 153 4.16 22.08 -4.94
CA LEU A 153 5.32 22.91 -4.63
C LEU A 153 5.49 23.16 -3.12
N GLU A 154 4.45 23.04 -2.31
CA GLU A 154 4.56 23.20 -0.86
C GLU A 154 5.30 22.02 -0.22
N MET A 155 5.22 20.84 -0.85
CA MET A 155 5.94 19.64 -0.42
C MET A 155 7.32 19.48 -1.08
N TYR A 156 7.81 20.51 -1.78
CA TYR A 156 9.10 20.49 -2.46
C TYR A 156 10.25 20.98 -1.55
N TYR A 157 11.31 20.18 -1.45
CA TYR A 157 12.47 20.51 -0.61
C TYR A 157 13.57 21.21 -1.42
N ALA A 158 13.56 22.54 -1.41
CA ALA A 158 14.44 23.38 -2.22
C ALA A 158 15.95 23.19 -1.95
N ALA A 159 16.36 22.95 -0.70
CA ALA A 159 17.78 22.89 -0.35
C ALA A 159 18.54 21.68 -0.94
N LYS A 160 17.83 20.63 -1.37
CA LYS A 160 18.42 19.48 -2.07
C LYS A 160 17.78 19.19 -3.43
N ASP A 161 16.90 20.07 -3.92
CA ASP A 161 16.15 19.87 -5.16
C ASP A 161 15.43 18.51 -5.21
N ILE A 162 14.60 18.24 -4.18
CA ILE A 162 13.89 16.96 -4.04
C ILE A 162 12.38 17.23 -3.98
N PRO A 163 11.61 16.83 -5.02
CA PRO A 163 10.15 16.88 -4.96
C PRO A 163 9.56 15.71 -4.15
N ALA A 164 8.33 15.90 -3.67
CA ALA A 164 7.53 14.81 -3.15
C ALA A 164 7.31 13.76 -4.26
N LYS A 165 7.50 12.48 -3.93
CA LYS A 165 7.32 11.38 -4.88
C LYS A 165 6.48 10.27 -4.28
N ALA A 166 5.23 10.17 -4.71
CA ALA A 166 4.36 9.05 -4.42
C ALA A 166 4.89 7.79 -5.14
N ARG A 167 5.34 6.80 -4.36
CA ARG A 167 5.86 5.52 -4.88
C ARG A 167 4.76 4.46 -5.07
N SER A 168 3.54 4.74 -4.62
CA SER A 168 2.39 3.85 -4.72
C SER A 168 1.15 4.69 -4.98
N THR A 169 0.47 4.45 -6.09
CA THR A 169 -0.71 5.21 -6.52
C THR A 169 -1.94 4.87 -5.69
N SER A 170 -2.08 3.60 -5.29
CA SER A 170 -3.26 3.11 -4.57
C SER A 170 -3.28 3.47 -3.08
N LEU A 171 -2.15 3.82 -2.46
CA LEU A 171 -2.09 4.07 -1.01
C LEU A 171 -2.43 5.51 -0.61
N ASN A 172 -2.73 6.37 -1.57
CA ASN A 172 -2.94 7.80 -1.32
C ASN A 172 -4.19 8.07 -0.45
N ASP A 173 -5.27 7.29 -0.58
CA ASP A 173 -6.47 7.45 0.26
C ASP A 173 -6.24 7.04 1.72
N GLN A 174 -5.26 6.19 1.97
CA GLN A 174 -4.92 5.74 3.33
C GLN A 174 -4.22 6.83 4.13
N LEU A 175 -3.59 7.81 3.47
CA LEU A 175 -2.94 8.94 4.14
C LEU A 175 -3.96 9.76 4.95
N GLY A 176 -5.21 9.85 4.51
CA GLY A 176 -6.29 10.51 5.24
C GLY A 176 -6.91 9.67 6.37
N GLN A 177 -6.51 8.40 6.52
CA GLN A 177 -7.06 7.44 7.49
C GLN A 177 -6.03 7.02 8.54
N ILE A 178 -4.89 7.71 8.63
CA ILE A 178 -3.86 7.38 9.62
C ILE A 178 -4.24 7.90 11.01
N GLU A 179 -4.15 7.05 12.02
CA GLU A 179 -4.40 7.40 13.42
C GLU A 179 -3.09 7.52 14.23
N TYR A 180 -2.08 6.76 13.84
CA TYR A 180 -0.80 6.68 14.54
C TYR A 180 0.36 6.96 13.61
N ILE A 181 1.23 7.88 14.02
CA ILE A 181 2.48 8.21 13.34
C ILE A 181 3.64 7.69 14.19
N PHE A 182 4.33 6.67 13.68
CA PHE A 182 5.57 6.18 14.29
C PHE A 182 6.76 6.90 13.66
N SER A 183 7.34 7.82 14.42
CA SER A 183 8.50 8.62 13.98
C SER A 183 9.79 8.09 14.57
N ASP A 184 10.80 7.90 13.72
CA ASP A 184 12.17 7.65 14.18
C ASP A 184 12.80 8.95 14.69
N LYS A 185 13.65 8.88 15.71
CA LYS A 185 14.29 10.05 16.28
C LYS A 185 15.39 10.58 15.37
N THR A 186 16.31 9.71 14.97
CA THR A 186 17.53 10.11 14.28
C THR A 186 17.29 10.16 12.78
N GLY A 187 17.55 11.30 12.15
CA GLY A 187 17.40 11.47 10.70
C GLY A 187 15.97 11.79 10.24
N THR A 188 14.97 11.74 11.14
CA THR A 188 13.61 12.26 10.89
C THR A 188 13.32 13.46 11.80
N LEU A 189 13.26 13.27 13.13
CA LEU A 189 12.96 14.38 14.04
C LEU A 189 14.16 15.33 14.24
N THR A 190 15.38 14.79 14.28
CA THR A 190 16.58 15.60 14.49
C THR A 190 17.47 15.61 13.25
N GLN A 191 17.91 16.80 12.85
CA GLN A 191 19.03 16.94 11.92
C GLN A 191 20.31 16.41 12.59
N ASN A 192 21.18 15.77 11.82
CA ASN A 192 22.46 15.24 12.32
C ASN A 192 23.50 16.36 12.47
N VAL A 193 23.15 17.39 13.25
CA VAL A 193 23.99 18.55 13.56
C VAL A 193 23.88 18.79 15.07
N MET A 194 24.98 18.54 15.78
CA MET A 194 25.05 18.75 17.22
C MET A 194 25.67 20.11 17.48
N SER A 195 24.85 21.07 17.91
CA SER A 195 25.31 22.40 18.32
C SER A 195 25.38 22.47 19.84
N PHE A 196 26.56 22.74 20.38
CA PHE A 196 26.71 23.06 21.79
C PHE A 196 26.04 24.42 22.06
N LYS A 197 25.09 24.47 22.99
CA LYS A 197 24.32 25.69 23.29
C LYS A 197 24.63 26.26 24.66
N LYS A 198 24.72 25.40 25.69
CA LYS A 198 24.90 25.81 27.08
C LYS A 198 25.71 24.78 27.85
N CYS A 199 26.39 25.22 28.90
CA CYS A 199 26.91 24.36 29.96
C CYS A 199 26.66 24.99 31.33
N CYS A 200 26.66 24.15 32.37
CA CYS A 200 26.68 24.58 33.75
C CYS A 200 28.06 24.25 34.33
N ILE A 201 28.76 25.26 34.87
CA ILE A 201 30.07 25.09 35.52
C ILE A 201 29.96 25.70 36.91
N ASN A 202 30.19 24.89 37.95
CA ASN A 202 30.11 25.31 39.36
C ASN A 202 28.82 26.07 39.72
N GLY A 203 27.67 25.56 39.28
CA GLY A 203 26.36 26.18 39.51
C GLY A 203 26.04 27.39 38.62
N THR A 204 27.01 27.87 37.83
CA THR A 204 26.80 29.01 36.90
C THR A 204 26.49 28.47 35.50
N ILE A 205 25.35 28.87 34.94
CA ILE A 205 24.91 28.48 33.59
C ILE A 205 25.48 29.47 32.57
N TYR A 206 26.27 28.96 31.63
CA TYR A 206 26.84 29.71 30.52
C TYR A 206 26.10 29.40 29.22
N GLY A 207 25.67 30.46 28.52
CA GLY A 207 25.11 30.39 27.17
C GLY A 207 23.90 31.30 26.98
N ASN A 208 23.97 32.17 25.97
CA ASN A 208 22.96 33.20 25.70
C ASN A 208 21.71 32.61 25.03
N PHE A 209 20.54 33.06 25.46
CA PHE A 209 19.27 32.76 24.82
C PHE A 209 19.03 33.81 23.72
N TRP A 210 18.86 33.39 22.47
CA TRP A 210 18.22 34.25 21.48
C TRP A 210 16.73 34.30 21.82
N GLY A 211 16.30 35.31 22.58
CA GLY A 211 14.88 35.60 22.80
C GLY A 211 14.43 36.12 24.18
N MET A 212 15.29 36.30 25.18
CA MET A 212 14.85 36.94 26.43
C MET A 212 15.98 37.71 27.12
N GLN A 213 15.95 39.02 26.92
CA GLN A 213 16.70 40.00 27.67
C GLN A 213 15.85 40.36 28.89
N VAL A 214 15.94 39.58 29.98
CA VAL A 214 15.30 39.94 31.24
C VAL A 214 16.25 39.67 32.40
N CYS A 215 16.72 40.79 32.96
CA CYS A 215 17.19 41.10 34.31
C CYS A 215 18.10 40.08 35.02
N ARG A 216 19.40 40.41 35.05
CA ARG A 216 20.20 40.22 36.27
C ARG A 216 19.71 41.25 37.28
N ASP A 217 19.04 40.81 38.32
CA ASP A 217 19.08 41.53 39.58
C ASP A 217 20.21 40.94 40.43
N SER A 218 21.05 41.88 40.87
CA SER A 218 22.04 41.94 41.93
C SER A 218 22.13 40.77 42.91
#